data_AF-A0A5R1YI49-F1
#
_entry.id   AF-A0A5R1YI49-F1
#
_cell.length_a   1.000
_cell.length_b   1.000
_cell.length_c   1.000
_cell.angle_alpha   90.00
_cell.angle_beta   90.00
_cell.angle_gamma   90.00
#
_symmetry.space_group_name_H-M   'P 1'
#
loop_
_entity.id
_entity.type
_entity.pdbx_description
1 polymer ?
#
loop_
_entity_poly.entity_id
_entity_poly.type
_entity_poly.pdbx_seq_one_letter_code
_entity_poly.pdbx_strand_id
1 'polypeptide(L)'
;MSHNEKSPHQSPVHDTRESQPGLDSLAPSDGSHRPTPEPTPPGAQPTAPGSLKAPETANDKLTALDAFRKGSENYALTTNQGVRIADDQNSLRAGSRGPTLLEDFILREKITHFDHERIPERIVHARGSAAHGYFQPYKDLSDITKAAFLCDPQKITPVFVRFSTVQGGAGSADTVRDIRGFATKFYTEEGIFDLVGNNTPIFFIQDAHKFPDFVHAVKPEPHWAIPQGQSAHDTFWDYVSLQPETLHNVMWAMSDRGIPRSYRTMEGFGIHTFRLINAQGKATFVRFHWKPLAGKASLVWDESQKLTGRDPDFHRRDLWEAIEAGDFPEYELGLQLIAEEDEFKFDFDLLDPTKLIPEELVPVQRVGKMVLNRNPDNFFAENEQAAFHPGHIVPGIDFTNDPLLQGRLCSYT
;
A
#
# COMPACT_ATOMS: atom_id res chain seq x y z
N MET A 1 -27.16 -32.73 -30.41
CA MET A 1 -26.02 -31.91 -30.84
C MET A 1 -26.47 -30.46 -30.73
N SER A 2 -26.24 -29.79 -29.60
CA SER A 2 -26.56 -28.37 -29.49
C SER A 2 -25.48 -27.59 -30.23
N HIS A 3 -25.91 -26.82 -31.24
CA HIS A 3 -25.06 -25.89 -31.94
C HIS A 3 -24.54 -24.85 -30.94
N ASN A 4 -23.27 -25.00 -30.57
CA ASN A 4 -22.53 -23.97 -29.85
C ASN A 4 -22.12 -22.91 -30.90
N GLU A 5 -23.07 -22.09 -31.33
CA GLU A 5 -22.78 -20.94 -32.18
C GLU A 5 -21.89 -19.99 -31.38
N LYS A 6 -20.60 -19.96 -31.72
CA LYS A 6 -19.68 -18.94 -31.22
C LYS A 6 -20.25 -17.58 -31.60
N SER A 7 -20.59 -16.76 -30.61
CA SER A 7 -20.95 -15.35 -30.83
C SER A 7 -19.86 -14.67 -31.66
N PRO A 8 -20.20 -13.95 -32.74
CA PRO A 8 -19.19 -13.35 -33.60
C PRO A 8 -18.43 -12.27 -32.82
N HIS A 9 -17.11 -12.44 -32.72
CA HIS A 9 -16.17 -11.42 -32.22
C HIS A 9 -16.05 -10.26 -33.23
N GLN A 10 -17.13 -9.51 -33.45
CA GLN A 10 -17.18 -8.39 -34.39
C GLN A 10 -17.40 -7.08 -33.64
N SER A 11 -16.73 -6.01 -34.11
CA SER A 11 -16.96 -4.66 -33.60
C SER A 11 -18.36 -4.18 -34.03
N PRO A 12 -19.09 -3.42 -33.19
CA PRO A 12 -20.36 -2.81 -33.59
C PRO A 12 -20.19 -1.63 -34.57
N VAL A 13 -18.96 -1.09 -34.72
CA VAL A 13 -18.67 0.10 -35.54
C VAL A 13 -17.52 -0.19 -36.50
N HIS A 14 -17.74 0.12 -37.79
CA HIS A 14 -16.80 -0.10 -38.90
C HIS A 14 -16.75 1.09 -39.88
N ASP A 15 -17.33 2.23 -39.49
CA ASP A 15 -17.52 3.40 -40.34
C ASP A 15 -17.36 4.70 -39.52
N THR A 16 -17.63 5.85 -40.13
CA THR A 16 -17.43 7.17 -39.53
C THR A 16 -18.30 7.46 -38.29
N ARG A 17 -19.22 6.57 -37.92
CA ARG A 17 -19.94 6.71 -36.64
C ARG A 17 -19.00 6.64 -35.45
N GLU A 18 -17.81 6.04 -35.58
CA GLU A 18 -16.81 6.00 -34.50
C GLU A 18 -16.35 7.40 -34.05
N SER A 19 -16.49 8.41 -34.91
CA SER A 19 -16.13 9.80 -34.64
C SER A 19 -17.35 10.71 -34.47
N GLN A 20 -18.52 10.14 -34.15
CA GLN A 20 -19.78 10.85 -33.96
C GLN A 20 -20.42 10.49 -32.61
N PRO A 21 -21.22 11.39 -32.02
CA PRO A 21 -22.02 11.04 -30.84
C PRO A 21 -23.13 10.04 -31.18
N GLY A 22 -23.73 9.43 -30.17
CA GLY A 22 -24.88 8.52 -30.34
C GLY A 22 -24.53 7.09 -30.72
N LEU A 23 -23.35 6.60 -30.28
CA LEU A 23 -23.03 5.17 -30.36
C LEU A 23 -23.84 4.31 -29.38
N ASP A 24 -24.43 4.93 -28.35
CA ASP A 24 -25.29 4.30 -27.34
C ASP A 24 -24.64 3.07 -26.68
N SER A 25 -25.34 1.93 -26.63
CA SER A 25 -24.83 0.72 -25.95
C SER A 25 -23.72 0.05 -26.75
N LEU A 26 -22.53 -0.02 -26.17
CA LEU A 26 -21.36 -0.74 -26.72
C LEU A 26 -21.07 -2.07 -26.01
N ALA A 27 -21.82 -2.37 -24.95
CA ALA A 27 -21.65 -3.61 -24.21
C ALA A 27 -22.05 -4.82 -25.07
N PRO A 28 -21.31 -5.94 -24.99
CA PRO A 28 -21.74 -7.17 -25.63
C PRO A 28 -23.08 -7.63 -25.03
N SER A 29 -23.98 -8.12 -25.90
CA SER A 29 -25.34 -8.51 -25.51
C SER A 29 -25.41 -9.69 -24.55
N ASP A 30 -24.35 -10.49 -24.49
CA ASP A 30 -24.20 -11.61 -23.55
C ASP A 30 -23.79 -11.16 -22.13
N GLY A 31 -23.52 -9.87 -21.91
CA GLY A 31 -23.15 -9.33 -20.61
C GLY A 31 -21.73 -9.68 -20.16
N SER A 32 -20.91 -10.33 -21.00
CA SER A 32 -19.57 -10.84 -20.65
C SER A 32 -18.56 -9.78 -20.18
N HIS A 33 -18.86 -8.50 -20.41
CA HIS A 33 -18.06 -7.37 -19.91
C HIS A 33 -18.15 -7.17 -18.38
N ARG A 34 -19.18 -7.71 -17.71
CA ARG A 34 -19.42 -7.51 -16.27
C ARG A 34 -18.85 -8.68 -15.47
N PRO A 35 -17.90 -8.46 -14.55
CA PRO A 35 -17.51 -9.50 -13.62
C PRO A 35 -18.64 -9.75 -12.61
N THR A 36 -18.74 -11.00 -12.15
CA THR A 36 -19.71 -11.34 -11.09
C THR A 36 -19.29 -10.76 -9.74
N PRO A 37 -20.24 -10.24 -8.93
CA PRO A 37 -19.98 -9.64 -7.61
C PRO A 37 -19.88 -10.72 -6.51
N GLU A 38 -19.09 -11.75 -6.78
CA GLU A 38 -18.84 -12.88 -5.88
C GLU A 38 -17.36 -13.28 -5.92
N PRO A 39 -16.84 -14.02 -4.92
CA PRO A 39 -15.47 -14.48 -4.93
C PRO A 39 -15.17 -15.36 -6.14
N THR A 40 -14.10 -15.05 -6.88
CA THR A 40 -13.69 -15.81 -8.07
C THR A 40 -12.19 -16.00 -8.11
N PRO A 41 -11.68 -17.16 -8.56
CA PRO A 41 -10.25 -17.39 -8.61
C PRO A 41 -9.55 -16.45 -9.62
N PRO A 42 -8.24 -16.23 -9.45
CA PRO A 42 -7.45 -15.39 -10.36
C PRO A 42 -7.62 -15.78 -11.83
N GLY A 43 -7.82 -14.80 -12.71
CA GLY A 43 -7.98 -14.98 -14.16
C GLY A 43 -9.33 -15.54 -14.61
N ALA A 44 -10.25 -15.89 -13.71
CA ALA A 44 -11.58 -16.40 -14.09
C ALA A 44 -12.54 -15.29 -14.54
N GLN A 45 -12.37 -14.08 -14.02
CA GLN A 45 -13.16 -12.88 -14.35
C GLN A 45 -12.22 -11.68 -14.47
N PRO A 46 -12.64 -10.62 -15.18
CA PRO A 46 -11.98 -9.31 -15.06
C PRO A 46 -12.00 -8.83 -13.60
N THR A 47 -10.92 -8.25 -13.13
CA THR A 47 -10.88 -7.58 -11.83
C THR A 47 -11.75 -6.32 -11.83
N ALA A 48 -12.25 -5.90 -10.68
CA ALA A 48 -13.13 -4.73 -10.55
C ALA A 48 -12.88 -3.90 -9.28
N PRO A 49 -13.33 -2.63 -9.25
CA PRO A 49 -13.42 -1.84 -8.03
C PRO A 49 -14.06 -2.62 -6.88
N GLY A 50 -13.52 -2.50 -5.67
CA GLY A 50 -13.93 -3.33 -4.53
C GLY A 50 -15.41 -3.23 -4.18
N SER A 51 -16.03 -2.05 -4.31
CA SER A 51 -17.48 -1.84 -4.09
C SER A 51 -18.36 -2.53 -5.13
N LEU A 52 -17.83 -2.81 -6.33
CA LEU A 52 -18.54 -3.55 -7.38
C LEU A 52 -18.29 -5.05 -7.26
N LYS A 53 -17.06 -5.46 -6.92
CA LYS A 53 -16.70 -6.88 -6.82
C LYS A 53 -17.19 -7.54 -5.52
N ALA A 54 -17.20 -6.81 -4.41
CA ALA A 54 -17.60 -7.30 -3.10
C ALA A 54 -18.42 -6.24 -2.34
N PRO A 55 -19.63 -5.89 -2.83
CA PRO A 55 -20.48 -4.85 -2.23
C PRO A 55 -20.87 -5.16 -0.78
N GLU A 56 -21.02 -6.44 -0.44
CA GLU A 56 -21.40 -6.90 0.90
C GLU A 56 -20.25 -6.81 1.92
N THR A 57 -19.00 -6.67 1.46
CA THR A 57 -17.85 -6.47 2.36
C THR A 57 -17.81 -5.01 2.80
N ALA A 58 -18.19 -4.77 4.05
CA ALA A 58 -18.26 -3.44 4.65
C ALA A 58 -17.52 -3.36 6.00
N ASN A 59 -17.15 -2.13 6.36
CA ASN A 59 -16.72 -1.72 7.68
C ASN A 59 -16.98 -0.21 7.82
N ASP A 60 -16.87 0.36 9.01
CA ASP A 60 -17.23 1.76 9.24
C ASP A 60 -16.47 2.74 8.35
N LYS A 61 -15.20 2.45 8.02
CA LYS A 61 -14.42 3.29 7.11
C LYS A 61 -14.92 3.20 5.67
N LEU A 62 -15.21 2.00 5.18
CA LEU A 62 -15.75 1.79 3.83
C LEU A 62 -17.13 2.42 3.67
N THR A 63 -17.96 2.38 4.71
CA THR A 63 -19.27 3.07 4.77
C THR A 63 -19.09 4.58 4.77
N ALA A 64 -18.14 5.11 5.54
CA ALA A 64 -17.85 6.55 5.54
C ALA A 64 -17.37 7.06 4.16
N LEU A 65 -16.79 6.19 3.33
CA LEU A 65 -16.37 6.52 1.96
C LEU A 65 -17.54 6.57 0.96
N ASP A 66 -18.73 6.02 1.28
CA ASP A 66 -19.89 6.03 0.36
C ASP A 66 -20.30 7.43 -0.07
N ALA A 67 -20.20 8.42 0.82
CA ALA A 67 -20.53 9.81 0.53
C ALA A 67 -19.66 10.42 -0.60
N PHE A 68 -18.49 9.82 -0.86
CA PHE A 68 -17.52 10.28 -1.86
C PHE A 68 -17.48 9.40 -3.11
N ARG A 69 -18.12 8.22 -3.09
CA ARG A 69 -18.22 7.35 -4.26
C ARG A 69 -19.04 8.02 -5.37
N LYS A 70 -18.60 7.86 -6.61
CA LYS A 70 -19.30 8.35 -7.80
C LYS A 70 -19.68 7.16 -8.67
N GLY A 71 -20.98 6.93 -8.83
CA GLY A 71 -21.51 5.97 -9.78
C GLY A 71 -21.44 6.49 -11.22
N SER A 72 -21.69 5.60 -12.18
CA SER A 72 -21.62 5.91 -13.61
C SER A 72 -22.84 5.43 -14.41
N GLU A 73 -23.45 4.30 -14.02
CA GLU A 73 -24.60 3.74 -14.75
C GLU A 73 -25.80 4.72 -14.75
N ASN A 74 -26.40 4.91 -15.93
CA ASN A 74 -27.57 5.77 -16.16
C ASN A 74 -27.37 7.27 -15.86
N TYR A 75 -26.13 7.74 -15.74
CA TYR A 75 -25.80 9.17 -15.68
C TYR A 75 -25.45 9.72 -17.06
N ALA A 76 -25.75 11.01 -17.29
CA ALA A 76 -25.28 11.71 -18.47
C ALA A 76 -23.78 12.06 -18.32
N LEU A 77 -23.05 12.05 -19.43
CA LEU A 77 -21.71 12.64 -19.47
C LEU A 77 -21.84 14.16 -19.33
N THR A 78 -21.15 14.74 -18.36
CA THR A 78 -21.17 16.17 -18.08
C THR A 78 -19.77 16.75 -17.93
N THR A 79 -19.66 18.07 -18.05
CA THR A 79 -18.55 18.84 -17.49
C THR A 79 -18.53 18.71 -15.96
N ASN A 80 -17.44 19.14 -15.34
CA ASN A 80 -17.33 19.22 -13.88
C ASN A 80 -18.35 20.20 -13.27
N GLN A 81 -18.86 21.15 -14.06
CA GLN A 81 -19.92 22.09 -13.67
C GLN A 81 -21.34 21.54 -13.88
N GLY A 82 -21.49 20.28 -14.31
CA GLY A 82 -22.79 19.64 -14.51
C GLY A 82 -23.48 19.96 -15.84
N VAL A 83 -22.77 20.57 -16.81
CA VAL A 83 -23.30 20.83 -18.15
C VAL A 83 -23.21 19.55 -18.98
N ARG A 84 -24.34 19.07 -19.52
CA ARG A 84 -24.36 17.87 -20.37
C ARG A 84 -23.56 18.08 -21.65
N ILE A 85 -22.74 17.09 -22.00
CA ILE A 85 -21.91 17.10 -23.21
C ILE A 85 -22.66 16.37 -24.32
N ALA A 86 -22.84 17.04 -25.46
CA ALA A 86 -23.54 16.47 -26.63
C ALA A 86 -22.59 15.67 -27.54
N ASP A 87 -21.37 16.16 -27.74
CA ASP A 87 -20.32 15.53 -28.55
C ASP A 87 -19.00 15.55 -27.78
N ASP A 88 -18.54 14.38 -27.34
CA ASP A 88 -17.25 14.18 -26.66
C ASP A 88 -16.15 13.68 -27.62
N GLN A 89 -16.45 13.57 -28.92
CA GLN A 89 -15.55 13.07 -29.95
C GLN A 89 -14.80 14.20 -30.64
N ASN A 90 -15.38 15.41 -30.68
CA ASN A 90 -14.90 16.52 -31.49
C ASN A 90 -14.68 17.81 -30.69
N SER A 91 -13.62 18.53 -31.04
CA SER A 91 -13.44 19.93 -30.63
C SER A 91 -14.34 20.86 -31.44
N LEU A 92 -14.75 21.98 -30.86
CA LEU A 92 -15.40 23.07 -31.59
C LEU A 92 -14.41 23.77 -32.53
N ARG A 93 -14.79 23.89 -33.81
CA ARG A 93 -13.94 24.44 -34.88
C ARG A 93 -14.71 25.38 -35.81
N ALA A 94 -14.01 26.30 -36.47
CA ALA A 94 -14.57 27.12 -37.55
C ALA A 94 -14.77 26.32 -38.84
N GLY A 95 -15.86 25.54 -38.89
CA GLY A 95 -16.12 24.56 -39.95
C GLY A 95 -15.42 23.22 -39.69
N SER A 96 -15.84 22.17 -40.38
CA SER A 96 -15.41 20.78 -40.11
C SER A 96 -13.91 20.51 -40.33
N ARG A 97 -13.20 21.40 -41.03
CA ARG A 97 -11.75 21.32 -41.28
C ARG A 97 -11.00 22.58 -40.87
N GLY A 98 -11.63 23.45 -40.07
CA GLY A 98 -11.05 24.72 -39.63
C GLY A 98 -10.24 24.60 -38.34
N PRO A 99 -9.70 25.74 -37.86
CA PRO A 99 -9.01 25.81 -36.58
C PRO A 99 -9.97 25.57 -35.40
N THR A 100 -9.44 25.00 -34.30
CA THR A 100 -10.12 24.90 -33.00
C THR A 100 -10.33 26.28 -32.39
N LEU A 101 -11.49 26.50 -31.78
CA LEU A 101 -11.86 27.79 -31.19
C LEU A 101 -11.59 27.81 -29.68
N LEU A 102 -11.06 28.94 -29.18
CA LEU A 102 -10.74 29.12 -27.76
C LEU A 102 -12.00 29.15 -26.86
N GLU A 103 -13.16 29.48 -27.44
CA GLU A 103 -14.44 29.47 -26.73
C GLU A 103 -14.92 28.06 -26.32
N ASP A 104 -14.28 27.00 -26.83
CA ASP A 104 -14.55 25.61 -26.43
C ASP A 104 -14.13 25.35 -24.97
N PHE A 105 -15.04 25.61 -24.05
CA PHE A 105 -14.79 25.40 -22.63
C PHE A 105 -14.82 23.93 -22.23
N ILE A 106 -15.53 23.06 -22.97
CA ILE A 106 -15.61 21.63 -22.68
C ILE A 106 -14.25 20.99 -22.95
N LEU A 107 -13.67 21.25 -24.13
CA LEU A 107 -12.32 20.80 -24.47
C LEU A 107 -11.31 21.30 -23.44
N ARG A 108 -11.31 22.62 -23.16
CA ARG A 108 -10.35 23.20 -22.23
C ARG A 108 -10.48 22.61 -20.83
N GLU A 109 -11.69 22.45 -20.30
CA GLU A 109 -11.88 21.86 -18.97
C GLU A 109 -11.35 20.43 -18.90
N LYS A 110 -11.70 19.58 -19.89
CA LYS A 110 -11.25 18.18 -19.95
C LYS A 110 -9.73 18.06 -20.04
N ILE A 111 -9.10 18.84 -20.92
CA ILE A 111 -7.64 18.86 -21.10
C ILE A 111 -6.95 19.47 -19.87
N THR A 112 -7.52 20.52 -19.27
CA THR A 112 -6.94 21.13 -18.06
C THR A 112 -6.93 20.14 -16.90
N HIS A 113 -8.00 19.37 -16.70
CA HIS A 113 -8.00 18.32 -15.67
C HIS A 113 -6.95 17.25 -15.97
N PHE A 114 -6.83 16.81 -17.23
CA PHE A 114 -5.82 15.84 -17.66
C PHE A 114 -4.39 16.33 -17.44
N ASP A 115 -4.07 17.56 -17.84
CA ASP A 115 -2.75 18.18 -17.72
C ASP A 115 -2.27 18.29 -16.26
N HIS A 116 -3.20 18.25 -15.31
CA HIS A 116 -2.95 18.38 -13.87
C HIS A 116 -3.26 17.10 -13.07
N GLU A 117 -3.36 15.93 -13.71
CA GLU A 117 -3.61 14.66 -13.01
C GLU A 117 -2.46 14.20 -12.10
N ARG A 118 -1.21 14.59 -12.40
CA ARG A 118 -0.04 14.10 -11.66
C ARG A 118 0.23 14.96 -10.43
N ILE A 119 0.31 14.30 -9.29
CA ILE A 119 0.87 14.84 -8.05
C ILE A 119 2.28 14.25 -7.83
N PRO A 120 3.13 14.90 -7.03
CA PRO A 120 4.42 14.31 -6.65
C PRO A 120 4.22 12.94 -5.99
N GLU A 121 5.01 11.96 -6.41
CA GLU A 121 5.08 10.66 -5.71
C GLU A 121 5.77 10.80 -4.36
N ARG A 122 5.68 9.77 -3.52
CA ARG A 122 6.42 9.69 -2.25
C ARG A 122 7.93 9.66 -2.54
N ILE A 123 8.73 10.41 -1.75
CA ILE A 123 10.20 10.47 -1.91
C ILE A 123 10.85 9.08 -1.86
N VAL A 124 10.39 8.25 -0.93
CA VAL A 124 10.68 6.83 -0.79
C VAL A 124 9.37 6.06 -0.70
N HIS A 125 9.37 4.78 -1.03
CA HIS A 125 8.15 3.96 -1.05
C HIS A 125 7.10 4.44 -2.07
N ALA A 126 7.52 5.08 -3.17
CA ALA A 126 6.62 5.51 -4.24
C ALA A 126 5.83 4.34 -4.83
N ARG A 127 6.50 3.22 -5.14
CA ARG A 127 5.83 2.01 -5.65
C ARG A 127 5.15 1.24 -4.52
N GLY A 128 3.82 1.21 -4.53
CA GLY A 128 3.05 0.46 -3.54
C GLY A 128 1.65 0.04 -3.98
N SER A 129 1.06 -0.85 -3.20
CA SER A 129 -0.25 -1.49 -3.42
C SER A 129 -0.98 -1.59 -2.09
N ALA A 130 -2.29 -1.32 -2.08
CA ALA A 130 -3.03 -1.14 -0.85
C ALA A 130 -4.39 -1.85 -0.87
N ALA A 131 -4.89 -2.19 0.32
CA ALA A 131 -6.18 -2.83 0.52
C ALA A 131 -6.82 -2.39 1.85
N HIS A 132 -8.14 -2.47 1.89
CA HIS A 132 -8.95 -2.27 3.09
C HIS A 132 -9.12 -3.59 3.85
N GLY A 133 -9.38 -3.45 5.15
CA GLY A 133 -9.58 -4.59 6.03
C GLY A 133 -10.10 -4.18 7.40
N TYR A 134 -9.92 -5.08 8.36
CA TYR A 134 -10.19 -4.82 9.76
C TYR A 134 -9.15 -5.51 10.67
N PHE A 135 -9.03 -5.01 11.89
CA PHE A 135 -8.24 -5.58 12.97
C PHE A 135 -9.14 -5.86 14.19
N GLN A 136 -8.84 -6.94 14.91
CA GLN A 136 -9.50 -7.30 16.15
C GLN A 136 -8.49 -7.89 17.14
N PRO A 137 -8.42 -7.39 18.39
CA PRO A 137 -7.56 -7.97 19.42
C PRO A 137 -8.14 -9.30 19.93
N TYR A 138 -7.28 -10.22 20.38
CA TYR A 138 -7.70 -11.52 20.90
C TYR A 138 -8.23 -11.46 22.33
N LYS A 139 -7.73 -10.48 23.11
CA LYS A 139 -8.09 -10.25 24.52
C LYS A 139 -7.86 -8.79 24.86
N ASP A 140 -8.42 -8.38 25.99
CA ASP A 140 -8.14 -7.07 26.58
C ASP A 140 -6.66 -6.97 27.00
N LEU A 141 -6.01 -5.85 26.64
CA LEU A 141 -4.64 -5.49 27.00
C LEU A 141 -4.56 -4.27 27.96
N SER A 142 -5.66 -3.94 28.63
CA SER A 142 -5.78 -2.80 29.56
C SER A 142 -4.71 -2.77 30.66
N ASP A 143 -4.20 -3.95 31.05
CA ASP A 143 -3.10 -4.11 32.01
C ASP A 143 -1.80 -3.42 31.56
N ILE A 144 -1.55 -3.32 30.24
CA ILE A 144 -0.31 -2.80 29.66
C ILE A 144 -0.49 -1.56 28.78
N THR A 145 -1.68 -1.31 28.25
CA THR A 145 -1.98 -0.12 27.44
C THR A 145 -3.41 0.36 27.67
N LYS A 146 -3.64 1.67 27.59
CA LYS A 146 -4.99 2.24 27.54
C LYS A 146 -5.51 2.49 26.11
N ALA A 147 -4.80 2.00 25.08
CA ALA A 147 -5.20 2.20 23.69
C ALA A 147 -6.49 1.45 23.38
N ALA A 148 -7.59 2.19 23.15
CA ALA A 148 -8.94 1.64 23.07
C ALA A 148 -9.12 0.49 22.06
N PHE A 149 -8.38 0.50 20.94
CA PHE A 149 -8.45 -0.55 19.91
C PHE A 149 -7.84 -1.91 20.34
N LEU A 150 -7.16 -1.96 21.49
CA LEU A 150 -6.53 -3.16 22.06
C LEU A 150 -7.21 -3.64 23.35
N CYS A 151 -8.20 -2.91 23.88
CA CYS A 151 -8.76 -3.17 25.21
C CYS A 151 -10.13 -3.88 25.20
N ASP A 152 -10.66 -4.24 24.03
CA ASP A 152 -11.91 -4.99 23.93
C ASP A 152 -11.83 -6.00 22.77
N PRO A 153 -11.86 -7.31 23.04
CA PRO A 153 -11.82 -8.33 21.99
C PRO A 153 -13.04 -8.32 21.06
N GLN A 154 -14.13 -7.64 21.41
CA GLN A 154 -15.29 -7.46 20.53
C GLN A 154 -15.15 -6.23 19.61
N LYS A 155 -14.18 -5.35 19.87
CA LYS A 155 -13.97 -4.14 19.09
C LYS A 155 -13.28 -4.45 17.77
N ILE A 156 -13.94 -4.09 16.68
CA ILE A 156 -13.43 -4.20 15.32
C ILE A 156 -12.94 -2.82 14.90
N THR A 157 -11.67 -2.73 14.52
CA THR A 157 -11.05 -1.49 14.05
C THR A 157 -10.84 -1.58 12.54
N PRO A 158 -11.50 -0.74 11.72
CA PRO A 158 -11.21 -0.68 10.29
C PRO A 158 -9.74 -0.35 10.04
N VAL A 159 -9.15 -0.95 9.01
CA VAL A 159 -7.78 -0.65 8.60
C VAL A 159 -7.66 -0.40 7.10
N PHE A 160 -6.65 0.39 6.74
CA PHE A 160 -6.15 0.49 5.37
C PHE A 160 -4.65 0.23 5.38
N VAL A 161 -4.20 -0.73 4.58
CA VAL A 161 -2.80 -1.17 4.53
C VAL A 161 -2.21 -0.85 3.18
N ARG A 162 -1.00 -0.28 3.17
CA ARG A 162 -0.19 -0.07 1.96
C ARG A 162 1.14 -0.80 2.09
N PHE A 163 1.36 -1.74 1.17
CA PHE A 163 2.64 -2.38 0.95
C PHE A 163 3.44 -1.62 -0.11
N SER A 164 4.77 -1.67 -0.05
CA SER A 164 5.62 -0.92 -0.98
C SER A 164 7.02 -1.50 -1.11
N THR A 165 7.72 -1.19 -2.20
CA THR A 165 9.20 -1.22 -2.23
C THR A 165 9.74 0.09 -1.60
N VAL A 166 11.05 0.38 -1.67
CA VAL A 166 11.63 1.62 -1.11
C VAL A 166 12.22 2.51 -2.19
N GLN A 167 13.12 1.96 -3.01
CA GLN A 167 14.01 2.74 -3.87
C GLN A 167 13.29 3.28 -5.11
N GLY A 168 12.54 2.42 -5.80
CA GLY A 168 12.00 2.74 -7.11
C GLY A 168 10.85 3.75 -7.09
N GLY A 169 10.70 4.51 -8.19
CA GLY A 169 9.53 5.37 -8.41
C GLY A 169 8.22 4.59 -8.61
N ALA A 170 7.08 5.26 -8.70
CA ALA A 170 5.75 4.62 -8.73
C ALA A 170 5.53 3.65 -9.92
N GLY A 171 6.27 3.85 -11.01
CA GLY A 171 6.29 2.98 -12.20
C GLY A 171 7.36 1.88 -12.18
N SER A 172 8.12 1.70 -11.09
CA SER A 172 9.08 0.60 -10.95
C SER A 172 8.39 -0.76 -10.73
N ALA A 173 9.16 -1.85 -10.82
CA ALA A 173 8.65 -3.22 -10.71
C ALA A 173 8.53 -3.71 -9.25
N ASP A 174 7.58 -4.61 -9.00
CA ASP A 174 7.26 -5.13 -7.67
C ASP A 174 8.31 -6.10 -7.09
N THR A 175 8.84 -7.00 -7.94
CA THR A 175 9.69 -8.13 -7.55
C THR A 175 11.18 -7.80 -7.61
N VAL A 176 11.54 -6.55 -7.35
CA VAL A 176 12.93 -6.11 -7.20
C VAL A 176 13.56 -6.63 -5.90
N ARG A 177 14.90 -6.67 -5.80
CA ARG A 177 15.57 -6.86 -4.51
C ARG A 177 15.56 -5.54 -3.75
N ASP A 178 14.78 -5.48 -2.68
CA ASP A 178 14.61 -4.27 -1.87
C ASP A 178 14.03 -4.63 -0.48
N ILE A 179 14.07 -3.71 0.46
CA ILE A 179 13.19 -3.78 1.63
C ILE A 179 11.74 -3.55 1.16
N ARG A 180 10.76 -4.08 1.91
CA ARG A 180 9.35 -3.77 1.69
C ARG A 180 8.79 -2.95 2.83
N GLY A 181 8.09 -1.87 2.51
CA GLY A 181 7.27 -1.15 3.47
C GLY A 181 5.96 -1.87 3.75
N PHE A 182 5.51 -1.83 5.01
CA PHE A 182 4.25 -2.38 5.49
C PHE A 182 3.62 -1.34 6.43
N ALA A 183 2.85 -0.42 5.85
CA ALA A 183 2.18 0.64 6.59
C ALA A 183 0.70 0.28 6.84
N THR A 184 0.27 0.32 8.10
CA THR A 184 -1.10 0.03 8.52
C THR A 184 -1.71 1.25 9.19
N LYS A 185 -2.83 1.74 8.67
CA LYS A 185 -3.64 2.80 9.26
C LYS A 185 -4.81 2.18 10.00
N PHE A 186 -4.90 2.43 11.29
CA PHE A 186 -6.01 2.02 12.15
C PHE A 186 -6.95 3.20 12.37
N TYR A 187 -8.21 3.04 11.98
CA TYR A 187 -9.25 4.04 12.21
C TYR A 187 -9.90 3.77 13.57
N THR A 188 -9.20 4.10 14.66
CA THR A 188 -9.70 3.87 16.03
C THR A 188 -10.73 4.93 16.44
N GLU A 189 -11.52 4.63 17.47
CA GLU A 189 -12.47 5.57 18.06
C GLU A 189 -11.79 6.79 18.72
N GLU A 190 -10.51 6.68 19.09
CA GLU A 190 -9.74 7.72 19.79
C GLU A 190 -8.69 8.41 18.91
N GLY A 191 -8.86 8.31 17.58
CA GLY A 191 -7.96 8.88 16.59
C GLY A 191 -7.33 7.84 15.68
N ILE A 192 -6.62 8.31 14.66
CA ILE A 192 -5.90 7.43 13.74
C ILE A 192 -4.58 7.02 14.36
N PHE A 193 -4.30 5.72 14.36
CA PHE A 193 -2.98 5.17 14.66
C PHE A 193 -2.35 4.65 13.37
N ASP A 194 -1.14 5.09 13.04
CA ASP A 194 -0.38 4.57 11.89
C ASP A 194 0.83 3.75 12.36
N LEU A 195 0.79 2.44 12.14
CA LEU A 195 1.95 1.56 12.31
C LEU A 195 2.71 1.48 10.98
N VAL A 196 3.74 2.32 10.84
CA VAL A 196 4.53 2.48 9.60
C VAL A 196 5.83 1.68 9.68
N GLY A 197 5.73 0.40 9.34
CA GLY A 197 6.82 -0.58 9.43
C GLY A 197 7.43 -1.02 8.11
N ASN A 198 8.36 -1.99 8.20
CA ASN A 198 9.00 -2.68 7.07
C ASN A 198 8.92 -4.20 7.23
N ASN A 199 9.36 -4.97 6.22
CA ASN A 199 9.40 -6.43 6.25
C ASN A 199 10.65 -7.06 6.91
N THR A 200 11.53 -6.23 7.47
CA THR A 200 12.71 -6.64 8.24
C THR A 200 12.71 -5.96 9.63
N PRO A 201 13.30 -6.60 10.66
CA PRO A 201 13.17 -6.13 12.05
C PRO A 201 14.06 -4.95 12.42
N ILE A 202 14.90 -4.47 11.50
CA ILE A 202 15.85 -3.38 11.71
C ILE A 202 15.90 -2.44 10.51
N PHE A 203 16.55 -1.29 10.68
CA PHE A 203 16.86 -0.35 9.61
C PHE A 203 18.35 -0.29 9.28
N PHE A 204 18.72 0.43 8.22
CA PHE A 204 20.11 0.56 7.75
C PHE A 204 20.94 1.55 8.58
N ILE A 205 20.32 2.57 9.16
CA ILE A 205 21.03 3.66 9.83
C ILE A 205 20.49 3.84 11.24
N GLN A 206 21.31 4.41 12.12
CA GLN A 206 20.96 4.66 13.52
C GLN A 206 20.25 5.99 13.72
N ASP A 207 20.68 7.05 13.04
CA ASP A 207 20.17 8.42 13.25
C ASP A 207 19.48 8.96 11.98
N ALA A 208 18.34 9.64 12.15
CA ALA A 208 17.57 10.21 11.06
C ALA A 208 18.31 11.29 10.25
N HIS A 209 19.33 11.94 10.83
CA HIS A 209 20.17 12.91 10.12
C HIS A 209 20.86 12.28 8.91
N LYS A 210 21.19 10.98 8.97
CA LYS A 210 21.83 10.23 7.88
C LYS A 210 20.84 9.75 6.81
N PHE A 211 19.53 9.94 7.00
CA PHE A 211 18.50 9.43 6.10
C PHE A 211 18.63 9.97 4.66
N PRO A 212 18.83 11.29 4.44
CA PRO A 212 19.06 11.80 3.09
C PRO A 212 20.30 11.21 2.44
N ASP A 213 21.41 11.06 3.19
CA ASP A 213 22.64 10.49 2.65
C ASP A 213 22.44 9.03 2.20
N PHE A 214 21.81 8.21 3.05
CA PHE A 214 21.52 6.81 2.73
C PHE A 214 20.57 6.69 1.54
N VAL A 215 19.49 7.48 1.52
CA VAL A 215 18.52 7.46 0.43
C VAL A 215 19.15 7.93 -0.88
N HIS A 216 19.96 8.99 -0.87
CA HIS A 216 20.70 9.42 -2.06
C HIS A 216 21.67 8.34 -2.56
N ALA A 217 22.33 7.62 -1.65
CA ALA A 217 23.28 6.57 -2.01
C ALA A 217 22.60 5.37 -2.70
N VAL A 218 21.39 4.99 -2.27
CA VAL A 218 20.64 3.84 -2.84
C VAL A 218 19.75 4.21 -4.03
N LYS A 219 19.35 5.48 -4.15
CA LYS A 219 18.57 5.99 -5.29
C LYS A 219 19.41 6.02 -6.57
N PRO A 220 18.77 6.13 -7.75
CA PRO A 220 19.50 6.27 -9.00
C PRO A 220 20.47 7.45 -8.95
N GLU A 221 21.68 7.26 -9.46
CA GLU A 221 22.76 8.24 -9.30
C GLU A 221 22.44 9.57 -10.01
N PRO A 222 22.78 10.73 -9.43
CA PRO A 222 22.17 12.00 -9.79
C PRO A 222 22.56 12.52 -11.18
N HIS A 223 23.69 12.06 -11.75
CA HIS A 223 24.18 12.55 -13.04
C HIS A 223 23.42 11.95 -14.24
N TRP A 224 22.82 10.78 -14.08
CA TRP A 224 22.16 10.03 -15.17
C TRP A 224 20.90 9.26 -14.77
N ALA A 225 20.50 9.30 -13.49
CA ALA A 225 19.34 8.63 -12.92
C ALA A 225 19.27 7.12 -13.18
N ILE A 226 20.39 6.41 -13.05
CA ILE A 226 20.51 4.94 -13.15
C ILE A 226 21.19 4.39 -11.87
N PRO A 227 20.79 3.20 -11.35
CA PRO A 227 19.73 2.31 -11.81
C PRO A 227 18.38 2.45 -11.06
N GLN A 228 17.28 2.05 -11.71
CA GLN A 228 15.94 2.04 -11.11
C GLN A 228 15.68 0.72 -10.37
N GLY A 229 15.19 0.80 -9.13
CA GLY A 229 14.76 -0.36 -8.31
C GLY A 229 15.90 -1.31 -7.94
N GLN A 230 17.14 -0.83 -7.86
CA GLN A 230 18.33 -1.66 -7.66
C GLN A 230 19.34 -0.95 -6.76
N SER A 231 19.88 -1.66 -5.77
CA SER A 231 21.03 -1.21 -4.97
C SER A 231 22.37 -1.68 -5.53
N ALA A 232 22.37 -2.34 -6.69
CA ALA A 232 23.55 -2.90 -7.34
C ALA A 232 24.32 -1.85 -8.16
N HIS A 233 24.82 -0.81 -7.50
CA HIS A 233 25.63 0.25 -8.10
C HIS A 233 26.59 0.87 -7.08
N ASP A 234 27.56 1.64 -7.57
CA ASP A 234 28.73 2.11 -6.84
C ASP A 234 28.37 2.95 -5.62
N THR A 235 27.49 3.95 -5.74
CA THR A 235 27.20 4.86 -4.61
C THR A 235 26.56 4.15 -3.41
N PHE A 236 25.75 3.11 -3.64
CA PHE A 236 25.16 2.33 -2.55
C PHE A 236 26.25 1.57 -1.79
N TRP A 237 27.09 0.84 -2.52
CA TRP A 237 28.15 0.02 -1.91
C TRP A 237 29.28 0.86 -1.33
N ASP A 238 29.54 2.05 -1.87
CA ASP A 238 30.45 3.04 -1.28
C ASP A 238 29.96 3.46 0.11
N TYR A 239 28.70 3.90 0.22
CA TYR A 239 28.10 4.25 1.52
C TYR A 239 28.14 3.08 2.52
N VAL A 240 27.75 1.88 2.09
CA VAL A 240 27.79 0.67 2.94
C VAL A 240 29.20 0.36 3.42
N SER A 241 30.22 0.53 2.57
CA SER A 241 31.61 0.27 2.93
C SER A 241 32.17 1.24 3.98
N LEU A 242 31.63 2.46 4.03
CA LEU A 242 32.05 3.52 4.95
C LEU A 242 31.19 3.57 6.23
N GLN A 243 29.97 3.03 6.19
CA GLN A 243 29.01 3.03 7.31
C GLN A 243 28.65 1.58 7.73
N PRO A 244 29.45 0.94 8.59
CA PRO A 244 29.23 -0.46 8.98
C PRO A 244 27.94 -0.70 9.79
N GLU A 245 27.30 0.35 10.33
CA GLU A 245 25.96 0.27 10.94
C GLU A 245 24.90 -0.33 9.98
N THR A 246 25.12 -0.17 8.67
CA THR A 246 24.22 -0.66 7.61
C THR A 246 24.25 -2.17 7.43
N LEU A 247 25.33 -2.83 7.83
CA LEU A 247 25.61 -4.21 7.45
C LEU A 247 24.51 -5.17 7.90
N HIS A 248 23.89 -4.93 9.06
CA HIS A 248 22.83 -5.81 9.53
C HIS A 248 21.65 -5.83 8.56
N ASN A 249 21.08 -4.68 8.17
CA ASN A 249 19.94 -4.68 7.24
C ASN A 249 20.36 -4.98 5.80
N VAL A 250 21.63 -4.73 5.42
CA VAL A 250 22.19 -5.24 4.15
C VAL A 250 22.14 -6.77 4.11
N MET A 251 22.47 -7.47 5.19
CA MET A 251 22.35 -8.94 5.24
C MET A 251 20.91 -9.40 5.01
N TRP A 252 19.92 -8.72 5.58
CA TRP A 252 18.51 -9.03 5.32
C TRP A 252 18.13 -8.74 3.86
N ALA A 253 18.53 -7.61 3.29
CA ALA A 253 18.25 -7.27 1.91
C ALA A 253 18.92 -8.20 0.89
N MET A 254 20.13 -8.70 1.19
CA MET A 254 20.87 -9.65 0.36
C MET A 254 20.37 -11.10 0.51
N SER A 255 19.71 -11.42 1.63
CA SER A 255 18.96 -12.68 1.76
C SER A 255 17.68 -12.68 0.90
N ASP A 256 16.99 -13.81 0.85
CA ASP A 256 15.72 -13.91 0.10
C ASP A 256 14.58 -13.09 0.73
N ARG A 257 14.76 -12.52 1.94
CA ARG A 257 13.83 -11.51 2.49
C ARG A 257 13.68 -10.28 1.59
N GLY A 258 14.71 -9.96 0.81
CA GLY A 258 14.67 -8.86 -0.16
C GLY A 258 13.81 -9.13 -1.40
N ILE A 259 13.34 -10.36 -1.60
CA ILE A 259 12.58 -10.81 -2.78
C ILE A 259 11.38 -11.69 -2.38
N PRO A 260 10.40 -11.16 -1.61
CA PRO A 260 9.28 -11.96 -1.12
C PRO A 260 8.42 -12.54 -2.26
N ARG A 261 7.80 -13.70 -2.04
CA ARG A 261 6.92 -14.34 -3.02
C ARG A 261 5.62 -13.55 -3.20
N SER A 262 5.09 -13.01 -2.11
CA SER A 262 3.89 -12.17 -2.06
C SER A 262 3.98 -11.27 -0.84
N TYR A 263 3.25 -10.15 -0.82
CA TYR A 263 3.06 -9.38 0.41
C TYR A 263 2.41 -10.23 1.51
N ARG A 264 1.63 -11.25 1.14
CA ARG A 264 1.01 -12.22 2.06
C ARG A 264 2.01 -13.10 2.80
N THR A 265 3.22 -13.27 2.26
CA THR A 265 4.20 -14.26 2.75
C THR A 265 5.44 -13.61 3.34
N MET A 266 5.34 -12.36 3.80
CA MET A 266 6.40 -11.65 4.49
C MET A 266 5.95 -11.24 5.89
N GLU A 267 6.89 -11.19 6.83
CA GLU A 267 6.66 -10.55 8.13
C GLU A 267 6.61 -9.03 7.98
N GLY A 268 6.12 -8.35 9.01
CA GLY A 268 6.19 -6.90 9.17
C GLY A 268 6.71 -6.54 10.57
N PHE A 269 7.36 -5.39 10.67
CA PHE A 269 7.99 -4.95 11.91
C PHE A 269 7.87 -3.43 12.03
N GLY A 270 7.54 -2.96 13.24
CA GLY A 270 7.62 -1.53 13.56
C GLY A 270 9.06 -0.99 13.63
N ILE A 271 10.04 -1.90 13.69
CA ILE A 271 11.49 -1.67 13.89
C ILE A 271 11.79 -1.07 15.27
N HIS A 272 11.30 0.14 15.50
CA HIS A 272 11.61 0.92 16.69
C HIS A 272 10.99 0.32 17.94
N THR A 273 11.65 0.58 19.06
CA THR A 273 11.04 0.38 20.38
C THR A 273 10.11 1.57 20.65
N PHE A 274 8.84 1.31 20.92
CA PHE A 274 7.84 2.28 21.39
C PHE A 274 7.55 2.03 22.87
N ARG A 275 6.64 2.81 23.46
CA ARG A 275 6.07 2.55 24.78
C ARG A 275 4.58 2.25 24.68
N LEU A 276 4.13 1.29 25.48
CA LEU A 276 2.73 1.15 25.87
C LEU A 276 2.55 1.75 27.25
N ILE A 277 1.50 2.56 27.42
CA ILE A 277 1.19 3.25 28.67
C ILE A 277 -0.19 2.77 29.14
N ASN A 278 -0.24 2.12 30.30
CA ASN A 278 -1.51 1.67 30.88
C ASN A 278 -2.27 2.80 31.61
N ALA A 279 -3.44 2.49 32.17
CA ALA A 279 -4.27 3.48 32.87
C ALA A 279 -3.61 4.06 34.14
N GLN A 280 -2.67 3.33 34.76
CA GLN A 280 -1.91 3.77 35.94
C GLN A 280 -0.64 4.55 35.56
N GLY A 281 -0.38 4.76 34.26
CA GLY A 281 0.81 5.46 33.77
C GLY A 281 2.08 4.60 33.77
N LYS A 282 1.98 3.29 33.98
CA LYS A 282 3.13 2.38 33.87
C LYS A 282 3.51 2.24 32.39
N ALA A 283 4.78 2.48 32.08
CA ALA A 283 5.33 2.26 30.76
C ALA A 283 5.83 0.81 30.59
N THR A 284 5.66 0.27 29.39
CA THR A 284 6.26 -1.00 28.95
C THR A 284 6.83 -0.78 27.55
N PHE A 285 8.10 -1.11 27.34
CA PHE A 285 8.72 -1.03 26.03
C PHE A 285 8.10 -2.08 25.11
N VAL A 286 7.86 -1.71 23.85
CA VAL A 286 7.24 -2.59 22.86
C VAL A 286 7.92 -2.53 21.50
N ARG A 287 8.10 -3.68 20.86
CA ARG A 287 8.30 -3.77 19.40
C ARG A 287 7.14 -4.50 18.75
N PHE A 288 6.64 -3.93 17.66
CA PHE A 288 5.50 -4.46 16.90
C PHE A 288 5.94 -5.43 15.81
N HIS A 289 5.19 -6.53 15.68
CA HIS A 289 5.39 -7.58 14.68
C HIS A 289 4.09 -7.89 13.95
N TRP A 290 4.18 -8.17 12.66
CA TRP A 290 3.15 -8.83 11.88
C TRP A 290 3.64 -10.21 11.47
N LYS A 291 2.94 -11.25 11.91
CA LYS A 291 3.21 -12.63 11.50
C LYS A 291 2.21 -13.05 10.43
N PRO A 292 2.64 -13.35 9.19
CA PRO A 292 1.73 -13.72 8.11
C PRO A 292 1.15 -15.11 8.37
N LEU A 293 -0.17 -15.27 8.24
CA LEU A 293 -0.80 -16.58 8.38
C LEU A 293 -0.40 -17.52 7.23
N ALA A 294 -0.16 -16.97 6.03
CA ALA A 294 0.32 -17.72 4.87
C ALA A 294 1.78 -18.22 5.01
N GLY A 295 2.45 -17.93 6.14
CA GLY A 295 3.83 -18.30 6.38
C GLY A 295 4.84 -17.39 5.66
N LYS A 296 6.12 -17.77 5.73
CA LYS A 296 7.22 -17.02 5.13
C LYS A 296 7.69 -17.70 3.85
N ALA A 297 7.65 -16.98 2.74
CA ALA A 297 8.10 -17.49 1.45
C ALA A 297 8.66 -16.36 0.58
N SER A 298 9.71 -16.69 -0.16
CA SER A 298 10.44 -15.78 -1.04
C SER A 298 10.68 -16.42 -2.40
N LEU A 299 10.91 -15.58 -3.41
CA LEU A 299 11.45 -15.99 -4.70
C LEU A 299 12.94 -16.30 -4.58
N VAL A 300 13.52 -16.84 -5.65
CA VAL A 300 14.97 -16.85 -5.88
C VAL A 300 15.37 -15.72 -6.82
N TRP A 301 16.62 -15.26 -6.75
CA TRP A 301 17.05 -14.04 -7.43
C TRP A 301 16.81 -14.03 -8.95
N ASP A 302 17.19 -15.10 -9.66
CA ASP A 302 17.03 -15.21 -11.13
C ASP A 302 15.55 -15.18 -11.55
N GLU A 303 14.68 -15.82 -10.78
CA GLU A 303 13.23 -15.75 -10.98
C GLU A 303 12.72 -14.33 -10.75
N SER A 304 13.07 -13.73 -9.60
CA SER A 304 12.67 -12.38 -9.22
C SER A 304 13.06 -11.35 -10.29
N GLN A 305 14.31 -11.40 -10.76
CA GLN A 305 14.82 -10.49 -11.77
C GLN A 305 14.07 -10.66 -13.10
N LYS A 306 13.90 -11.89 -13.61
CA LYS A 306 13.13 -12.13 -14.84
C LYS A 306 11.68 -11.69 -14.70
N LEU A 307 11.09 -11.88 -13.53
CA LEU A 307 9.70 -11.55 -13.27
C LEU A 307 9.47 -10.03 -13.35
N THR A 308 10.43 -9.19 -12.97
CA THR A 308 10.30 -7.73 -13.17
C THR A 308 10.08 -7.33 -14.63
N GLY A 309 10.60 -8.10 -15.59
CA GLY A 309 10.37 -7.89 -17.02
C GLY A 309 9.14 -8.61 -17.58
N ARG A 310 8.67 -9.69 -16.93
CA ARG A 310 7.50 -10.48 -17.39
C ARG A 310 6.18 -9.96 -16.83
N ASP A 311 6.17 -9.56 -15.57
CA ASP A 311 5.04 -8.92 -14.89
C ASP A 311 5.58 -7.96 -13.81
N PRO A 312 5.84 -6.68 -14.16
CA PRO A 312 6.31 -5.69 -13.18
C PRO A 312 5.26 -5.38 -12.10
N ASP A 313 4.01 -5.79 -12.29
CA ASP A 313 2.88 -5.59 -11.37
C ASP A 313 2.52 -6.86 -10.58
N PHE A 314 3.42 -7.85 -10.51
CA PHE A 314 3.13 -9.16 -9.95
C PHE A 314 2.60 -9.14 -8.50
N HIS A 315 3.24 -8.42 -7.58
CA HIS A 315 2.77 -8.38 -6.18
C HIS A 315 1.48 -7.56 -6.04
N ARG A 316 1.30 -6.50 -6.85
CA ARG A 316 0.07 -5.73 -6.92
C ARG A 316 -1.10 -6.60 -7.39
N ARG A 317 -0.88 -7.37 -8.46
CA ARG A 317 -1.86 -8.29 -9.04
C ARG A 317 -2.21 -9.42 -8.07
N ASP A 318 -1.19 -10.09 -7.52
CA ASP A 318 -1.34 -11.19 -6.56
C ASP A 318 -2.16 -10.77 -5.32
N LEU A 319 -1.91 -9.58 -4.76
CA LEU A 319 -2.70 -9.03 -3.66
C LEU A 319 -4.17 -8.80 -4.06
N TRP A 320 -4.38 -8.16 -5.20
CA TRP A 320 -5.72 -7.79 -5.67
C TRP A 320 -6.58 -9.04 -5.94
N GLU A 321 -6.03 -9.97 -6.70
CA GLU A 321 -6.73 -11.20 -7.11
C GLU A 321 -6.93 -12.16 -5.92
N ALA A 322 -6.01 -12.20 -4.95
CA ALA A 322 -6.22 -12.96 -3.72
C ALA A 322 -7.45 -12.48 -2.95
N ILE A 323 -7.64 -11.16 -2.82
CA ILE A 323 -8.80 -10.56 -2.17
C ILE A 323 -10.07 -10.86 -2.96
N GLU A 324 -10.05 -10.72 -4.30
CA GLU A 324 -11.20 -11.08 -5.13
C GLU A 324 -11.55 -12.57 -5.08
N ALA A 325 -10.58 -13.45 -4.79
CA ALA A 325 -10.79 -14.87 -4.62
C ALA A 325 -11.29 -15.27 -3.22
N GLY A 326 -11.36 -14.33 -2.27
CA GLY A 326 -11.66 -14.61 -0.87
C GLY A 326 -10.49 -15.23 -0.08
N ASP A 327 -9.29 -15.30 -0.68
CA ASP A 327 -8.05 -15.74 -0.04
C ASP A 327 -7.37 -14.55 0.64
N PHE A 328 -8.06 -14.01 1.63
CA PHE A 328 -7.72 -12.74 2.27
C PHE A 328 -6.32 -12.79 2.90
N PRO A 329 -5.47 -11.77 2.68
CA PRO A 329 -4.25 -11.59 3.46
C PRO A 329 -4.57 -11.44 4.95
N GLU A 330 -3.99 -12.32 5.76
CA GLU A 330 -4.17 -12.32 7.22
C GLU A 330 -2.82 -12.24 7.93
N TYR A 331 -2.76 -11.38 8.96
CA TYR A 331 -1.56 -11.16 9.76
C TYR A 331 -1.92 -11.11 11.23
N GLU A 332 -1.18 -11.83 12.08
CA GLU A 332 -1.28 -11.71 13.52
C GLU A 332 -0.40 -10.56 14.00
N LEU A 333 -0.99 -9.61 14.73
CA LEU A 333 -0.23 -8.60 15.46
C LEU A 333 0.43 -9.28 16.66
N GLY A 334 1.73 -9.05 16.80
CA GLY A 334 2.54 -9.57 17.88
C GLY A 334 3.33 -8.45 18.55
N LEU A 335 3.53 -8.57 19.87
CA LEU A 335 4.27 -7.61 20.68
C LEU A 335 5.42 -8.32 21.39
N GLN A 336 6.64 -7.80 21.25
CA GLN A 336 7.70 -8.06 22.22
C GLN A 336 7.57 -7.01 23.32
N LEU A 337 7.45 -7.44 24.57
CA LEU A 337 7.21 -6.58 25.72
C LEU A 337 8.39 -6.67 26.68
N ILE A 338 8.94 -5.51 27.05
CA ILE A 338 10.08 -5.39 27.96
C ILE A 338 9.70 -4.40 29.07
N ALA A 339 9.92 -4.80 30.32
CA ALA A 339 9.68 -3.93 31.46
C ALA A 339 10.67 -2.75 31.46
N GLU A 340 10.28 -1.60 32.02
CA GLU A 340 11.13 -0.41 32.00
C GLU A 340 12.46 -0.65 32.73
N GLU A 341 12.43 -1.41 33.83
CA GLU A 341 13.61 -1.82 34.60
C GLU A 341 14.59 -2.76 33.85
N ASP A 342 14.19 -3.26 32.68
CA ASP A 342 14.97 -4.20 31.86
C ASP A 342 15.70 -3.52 30.69
N GLU A 343 15.60 -2.18 30.55
CA GLU A 343 16.16 -1.40 29.43
C GLU A 343 17.62 -1.75 29.11
N PHE A 344 18.45 -1.93 30.15
CA PHE A 344 19.89 -2.14 30.04
C PHE A 344 20.33 -3.60 30.25
N LYS A 345 19.41 -4.57 30.17
CA LYS A 345 19.72 -6.00 30.39
C LYS A 345 20.19 -6.73 29.14
N PHE A 346 20.26 -6.05 27.99
CA PHE A 346 20.64 -6.63 26.71
C PHE A 346 22.04 -6.15 26.28
N ASP A 347 22.72 -6.96 25.46
CA ASP A 347 24.03 -6.60 24.88
C ASP A 347 23.94 -5.51 23.80
N PHE A 348 22.73 -5.02 23.54
CA PHE A 348 22.42 -3.99 22.56
C PHE A 348 21.46 -2.98 23.19
N ASP A 349 21.49 -1.75 22.68
CA ASP A 349 20.55 -0.71 23.10
C ASP A 349 19.17 -0.98 22.47
N LEU A 350 18.10 -0.93 23.27
CA LEU A 350 16.73 -1.09 22.77
C LEU A 350 16.34 0.02 21.78
N LEU A 351 16.97 1.19 21.91
CA LEU A 351 16.74 2.38 21.10
C LEU A 351 17.58 2.40 19.81
N ASP A 352 18.45 1.41 19.60
CA ASP A 352 19.21 1.27 18.36
C ASP A 352 18.35 0.54 17.29
N PRO A 353 17.91 1.24 16.23
CA PRO A 353 17.06 0.66 15.19
C PRO A 353 17.82 -0.33 14.28
N THR A 354 19.15 -0.44 14.40
CA THR A 354 19.97 -1.44 13.68
C THR A 354 20.07 -2.76 14.42
N LYS A 355 19.50 -2.86 15.62
CA LYS A 355 19.52 -4.07 16.46
C LYS A 355 18.13 -4.66 16.53
N LEU A 356 18.03 -5.98 16.32
CA LEU A 356 16.79 -6.73 16.56
C LEU A 356 16.78 -7.25 17.98
N ILE A 357 15.59 -7.49 18.53
CA ILE A 357 15.42 -8.21 19.79
C ILE A 357 15.17 -9.68 19.40
N PRO A 358 16.10 -10.61 19.67
CA PRO A 358 15.91 -12.02 19.33
C PRO A 358 14.65 -12.58 20.01
N GLU A 359 13.82 -13.31 19.26
CA GLU A 359 12.57 -13.89 19.79
C GLU A 359 12.85 -14.91 20.92
N GLU A 360 14.04 -15.52 20.94
CA GLU A 360 14.50 -16.41 22.01
C GLU A 360 14.77 -15.68 23.34
N LEU A 361 15.07 -14.39 23.30
CA LEU A 361 15.27 -13.57 24.51
C LEU A 361 13.95 -12.96 24.98
N VAL A 362 13.18 -12.42 24.04
CA VAL A 362 11.86 -11.82 24.31
C VAL A 362 10.87 -12.36 23.29
N PRO A 363 9.98 -13.29 23.68
CA PRO A 363 9.06 -13.91 22.75
C PRO A 363 8.02 -12.90 22.24
N VAL A 364 7.60 -13.09 20.99
CA VAL A 364 6.50 -12.31 20.40
C VAL A 364 5.17 -12.84 20.94
N GLN A 365 4.47 -12.02 21.73
CA GLN A 365 3.14 -12.35 22.25
C GLN A 365 2.08 -11.96 21.22
N ARG A 366 1.25 -12.91 20.80
CA ARG A 366 0.14 -12.67 19.86
C ARG A 366 -0.96 -11.87 20.54
N VAL A 367 -1.42 -10.78 19.91
CA VAL A 367 -2.38 -9.86 20.52
C VAL A 367 -3.64 -9.61 19.70
N GLY A 368 -3.63 -9.88 18.41
CA GLY A 368 -4.81 -9.71 17.56
C GLY A 368 -4.56 -10.14 16.14
N LYS A 369 -5.57 -10.02 15.31
CA LYS A 369 -5.55 -10.43 13.91
C LYS A 369 -6.05 -9.31 13.02
N MET A 370 -5.36 -9.11 11.90
CA MET A 370 -5.76 -8.26 10.80
C MET A 370 -6.16 -9.12 9.60
N VAL A 371 -7.24 -8.74 8.91
CA VAL A 371 -7.71 -9.37 7.67
C VAL A 371 -7.94 -8.28 6.63
N LEU A 372 -7.30 -8.41 5.45
CA LEU A 372 -7.51 -7.52 4.31
C LEU A 372 -8.51 -8.14 3.36
N ASN A 373 -9.70 -7.57 3.25
CA ASN A 373 -10.84 -8.22 2.61
C ASN A 373 -11.52 -7.39 1.52
N ARG A 374 -11.01 -6.20 1.19
CA ARG A 374 -11.54 -5.43 0.06
C ARG A 374 -10.48 -4.58 -0.64
N ASN A 375 -10.47 -4.64 -1.96
CA ASN A 375 -9.67 -3.74 -2.79
C ASN A 375 -10.25 -2.31 -2.77
N PRO A 376 -9.44 -1.27 -3.04
CA PRO A 376 -9.94 0.08 -3.25
C PRO A 376 -10.82 0.18 -4.51
N ASP A 377 -11.62 1.23 -4.58
CA ASP A 377 -12.43 1.55 -5.77
C ASP A 377 -11.60 2.33 -6.80
N ASN A 378 -10.77 3.26 -6.33
CA ASN A 378 -9.88 4.06 -7.17
C ASN A 378 -8.47 4.10 -6.58
N PHE A 379 -7.50 3.57 -7.33
CA PHE A 379 -6.11 3.49 -6.89
C PHE A 379 -5.53 4.87 -6.53
N PHE A 380 -5.74 5.89 -7.35
CA PHE A 380 -5.21 7.22 -7.08
C PHE A 380 -5.82 7.83 -5.81
N ALA A 381 -7.15 7.82 -5.72
CA ALA A 381 -7.89 8.47 -4.66
C ALA A 381 -7.60 7.86 -3.28
N GLU A 382 -7.42 6.54 -3.21
CA GLU A 382 -7.30 5.81 -1.95
C GLU A 382 -5.87 5.35 -1.65
N ASN A 383 -5.12 4.84 -2.62
CA ASN A 383 -3.74 4.39 -2.39
C ASN A 383 -2.76 5.56 -2.54
N GLU A 384 -2.76 6.24 -3.69
CA GLU A 384 -1.74 7.26 -3.96
C GLU A 384 -1.82 8.42 -2.97
N GLN A 385 -3.03 8.87 -2.62
CA GLN A 385 -3.24 9.96 -1.67
C GLN A 385 -3.23 9.54 -0.17
N ALA A 386 -3.09 8.26 0.16
CA ALA A 386 -3.04 7.85 1.57
C ALA A 386 -1.76 8.31 2.26
N ALA A 387 -1.87 9.25 3.20
CA ALA A 387 -0.77 9.66 4.06
C ALA A 387 -0.68 8.78 5.32
N PHE A 388 0.47 8.17 5.55
CA PHE A 388 0.78 7.42 6.76
C PHE A 388 1.93 8.10 7.49
N HIS A 389 1.86 8.23 8.81
CA HIS A 389 2.89 8.88 9.59
C HIS A 389 3.08 8.20 10.95
N PRO A 390 4.29 7.73 11.32
CA PRO A 390 4.51 7.09 12.61
C PRO A 390 4.27 8.01 13.82
N GLY A 391 4.16 9.33 13.64
CA GLY A 391 3.75 10.25 14.71
C GLY A 391 2.25 10.27 14.99
N HIS A 392 1.42 9.66 14.13
CA HIS A 392 0.02 9.40 14.44
C HIS A 392 -0.10 8.23 15.42
N ILE A 393 0.04 8.54 16.71
CA ILE A 393 -0.24 7.63 17.83
C ILE A 393 -1.56 7.99 18.51
N VAL A 394 -2.03 7.10 19.37
CA VAL A 394 -3.25 7.27 20.18
C VAL A 394 -2.92 7.15 21.66
N PRO A 395 -3.75 7.68 22.58
CA PRO A 395 -3.54 7.51 24.02
C PRO A 395 -3.29 6.05 24.39
N GLY A 396 -2.20 5.81 25.12
CA GLY A 396 -1.77 4.46 25.49
C GLY A 396 -0.63 3.89 24.66
N ILE A 397 -0.20 4.61 23.63
CA ILE A 397 1.07 4.40 22.91
C ILE A 397 1.88 5.69 23.05
N ASP A 398 3.19 5.58 23.20
CA ASP A 398 4.12 6.72 23.25
C ASP A 398 5.45 6.37 22.56
N PHE A 399 6.27 7.37 22.31
CA PHE A 399 7.56 7.23 21.66
C PHE A 399 8.68 6.88 22.65
N THR A 400 9.83 6.50 22.08
CA THR A 400 11.11 6.42 22.80
C THR A 400 12.11 7.39 22.16
N ASN A 401 13.32 7.45 22.73
CA ASN A 401 14.39 8.30 22.22
C ASN A 401 15.21 7.62 21.10
N ASP A 402 14.67 6.58 20.43
CA ASP A 402 15.26 6.05 19.20
C ASP A 402 15.52 7.21 18.21
N PRO A 403 16.78 7.52 17.89
CA PRO A 403 17.12 8.75 17.18
C PRO A 403 16.66 8.73 15.71
N LEU A 404 16.45 7.54 15.12
CA LEU A 404 15.83 7.43 13.81
C LEU A 404 14.33 7.70 13.90
N LEU A 405 13.63 7.14 14.90
CA LEU A 405 12.21 7.40 15.12
C LEU A 405 11.95 8.90 15.32
N GLN A 406 12.75 9.55 16.16
CA GLN A 406 12.59 10.98 16.48
C GLN A 406 12.60 11.87 15.23
N GLY A 407 13.55 11.68 14.30
CA GLY A 407 13.54 12.46 13.05
C GLY A 407 12.40 12.09 12.10
N ARG A 408 11.91 10.84 12.12
CA ARG A 408 10.70 10.45 11.35
C ARG A 408 9.45 11.19 11.82
N LEU A 409 9.38 11.60 13.09
CA LEU A 409 8.24 12.37 13.61
C LEU A 409 8.11 13.75 12.93
N CYS A 410 9.20 14.30 12.40
CA CYS A 410 9.16 15.56 11.64
C CYS A 410 8.80 15.33 10.16
N SER A 411 9.31 14.27 9.54
CA SER A 411 9.38 14.17 8.06
C SER A 411 8.06 13.90 7.33
N TYR A 412 7.02 13.36 7.97
CA TYR A 412 5.81 12.91 7.25
C TYR A 412 4.58 13.83 7.48
N THR A 413 4.78 14.98 8.14
CA THR A 413 3.78 16.06 8.24
C THR A 413 4.11 17.11 7.20
#